data_AF-A9NRE2-F1
#
_entry.id   AF-A9NRE2-F1
#
_cell.length_a   1.000
_cell.length_b   1.000
_cell.length_c   1.000
_cell.angle_alpha   90.00
_cell.angle_beta   90.00
_cell.angle_gamma   90.00
#
_symmetry.space_group_name_H-M   'P 1'
#
loop_
_entity.id
_entity.type
_entity.pdbx_description
1 polymer ?
#
loop_
_entity_poly.entity_id
_entity_poly.type
_entity_poly.pdbx_seq_one_letter_code
_entity_poly.pdbx_strand_id
1 'polypeptide(L)'
;MCTTKMLARSARRLSPMAAKRPLTQLGVPNKRPATSANCSTTTMVAENPFKEEFEKYRDHLNEMNDKRERLVKASRDVTQNSKKVIFQVHRIGKHNQQTVLNQAEKDIEGVTTQHVSRITKELQGSDNDSWKLRRAYSPGMQEYVEAATVLEFCKTGTLLTLADLNNRLTKLSDPSTRPFKINLSDYLLGIGDLTGELMRLAISRVADGEVEVANTICNFVRDLYKDLSLVAPIMDDNYEMNKKMETMLQSLVKIENACYAVRVRGSEYITDAQGEQYRYTLALDEEG
;
A
#
# COMPACT_ATOMS: atom_id res chain seq x y z
N MET A 1 -54.74 -5.19 -4.28
CA MET A 1 -54.21 -5.37 -2.91
C MET A 1 -53.05 -6.36 -3.03
N CYS A 2 -51.81 -6.14 -2.65
CA CYS A 2 -51.12 -5.15 -1.83
C CYS A 2 -49.71 -4.95 -2.45
N THR A 3 -49.16 -3.77 -2.22
CA THR A 3 -48.01 -3.10 -2.86
C THR A 3 -46.63 -3.72 -2.57
N THR A 4 -45.83 -3.84 -3.63
CA THR A 4 -44.37 -4.00 -3.64
C THR A 4 -43.69 -2.72 -3.16
N LYS A 5 -42.90 -2.76 -2.07
CA LYS A 5 -42.06 -1.63 -1.61
C LYS A 5 -40.63 -1.79 -2.13
N MET A 6 -40.22 -0.88 -3.02
CA MET A 6 -38.84 -0.58 -3.36
C MET A 6 -38.09 0.02 -2.15
N LEU A 7 -36.96 -0.58 -1.78
CA LEU A 7 -35.99 0.01 -0.85
C LEU A 7 -34.94 0.79 -1.66
N ALA A 8 -35.06 2.12 -1.62
CA ALA A 8 -34.10 3.05 -2.22
C ALA A 8 -32.80 3.09 -1.40
N ARG A 9 -31.67 2.92 -2.10
CA ARG A 9 -30.31 3.03 -1.55
C ARG A 9 -29.98 4.50 -1.24
N SER A 10 -29.59 4.77 0.00
CA SER A 10 -29.11 6.07 0.46
C SER A 10 -27.69 6.33 -0.07
N ALA A 11 -27.56 7.32 -0.95
CA ALA A 11 -26.28 7.85 -1.40
C ALA A 11 -25.80 8.93 -0.41
N ARG A 12 -24.70 8.69 0.32
CA ARG A 12 -24.00 9.73 1.07
C ARG A 12 -22.96 10.39 0.16
N ARG A 13 -23.25 11.61 -0.28
CA ARG A 13 -22.27 12.53 -0.88
C ARG A 13 -21.35 13.06 0.23
N LEU A 14 -20.04 12.94 0.00
CA LEU A 14 -18.99 13.64 0.75
C LEU A 14 -18.91 15.08 0.22
N SER A 15 -19.10 16.07 1.09
CA SER A 15 -18.75 17.47 0.82
C SER A 15 -17.47 17.84 1.58
N PRO A 16 -16.49 18.51 0.95
CA PRO A 16 -15.36 19.12 1.64
C PRO A 16 -15.68 20.59 1.96
N MET A 17 -15.34 21.06 3.16
CA MET A 17 -14.90 22.45 3.45
C MET A 17 -14.88 22.69 4.97
N ALA A 18 -13.69 22.86 5.54
CA ALA A 18 -13.50 23.49 6.84
C ALA A 18 -12.67 24.77 6.61
N ALA A 19 -13.38 25.88 6.39
CA ALA A 19 -12.79 27.22 6.40
C ALA A 19 -12.68 27.71 7.85
N LYS A 20 -11.49 28.18 8.22
CA LYS A 20 -11.18 28.79 9.52
C LYS A 20 -12.10 29.99 9.78
N ARG A 21 -12.81 30.00 10.91
CA ARG A 21 -13.49 31.20 11.42
C ARG A 21 -12.50 32.06 12.23
N PRO A 22 -12.46 33.39 12.03
CA PRO A 22 -11.65 34.29 12.85
C PRO A 22 -12.33 34.54 14.21
N LEU A 23 -11.55 34.58 15.28
CA LEU A 23 -12.03 35.00 16.61
C LEU A 23 -12.33 36.50 16.60
N THR A 24 -13.60 36.84 16.83
CA THR A 24 -14.07 38.19 17.13
C THR A 24 -13.65 38.60 18.54
N GLN A 25 -13.03 39.77 18.65
CA GLN A 25 -12.69 40.42 19.91
C GLN A 25 -13.96 40.87 20.65
N LEU A 26 -14.13 40.42 21.89
CA LEU A 26 -15.13 40.95 22.82
C LEU A 26 -14.54 42.19 23.50
N GLY A 27 -15.13 43.35 23.22
CA GLY A 27 -14.82 44.62 23.88
C GLY A 27 -15.39 44.68 25.30
N VAL A 28 -14.60 45.20 26.23
CA VAL A 28 -15.03 45.58 27.58
C VAL A 28 -14.82 47.09 27.74
N PRO A 29 -15.85 47.88 28.11
CA PRO A 29 -15.66 49.28 28.48
C PRO A 29 -15.71 49.43 30.00
N ASN A 30 -14.70 50.04 30.63
CA ASN A 30 -14.90 51.26 31.42
C ASN A 30 -13.58 51.87 31.92
N LYS A 31 -13.49 53.20 31.82
CA LYS A 31 -12.43 54.02 32.40
C LYS A 31 -12.78 54.39 33.84
N ARG A 32 -11.81 54.33 34.76
CA ARG A 32 -11.72 55.19 35.96
C ARG A 32 -10.26 55.64 36.11
N PRO A 33 -9.99 56.89 36.57
CA PRO A 33 -8.64 57.41 36.63
C PRO A 33 -7.96 56.94 37.92
N ALA A 34 -6.75 56.40 37.81
CA ALA A 34 -5.88 56.14 38.94
C ALA A 34 -4.59 56.95 38.77
N THR A 35 -4.39 57.82 39.75
CA THR A 35 -3.23 58.64 40.03
C THR A 35 -1.93 57.85 40.12
N SER A 36 -0.86 58.50 39.67
CA SER A 36 0.56 58.16 39.79
C SER A 36 0.97 57.44 41.07
N ALA A 37 1.60 56.28 40.91
CA ALA A 37 2.71 55.82 41.76
C ALA A 37 3.55 54.85 40.92
N ASN A 38 4.69 55.33 40.39
CA ASN A 38 5.76 54.48 39.87
C ASN A 38 6.32 53.65 41.04
N CYS A 39 5.78 52.45 41.24
CA CYS A 39 6.45 51.42 42.01
C CYS A 39 7.22 50.56 41.01
N SER A 40 8.52 50.82 40.89
CA SER A 40 9.45 49.92 40.22
C SER A 40 9.50 48.61 41.01
N THR A 41 8.56 47.72 40.74
CA THR A 41 8.67 46.33 41.16
C THR A 41 9.78 45.74 40.32
N THR A 42 11.01 45.82 40.83
CA THR A 42 12.09 44.93 40.42
C THR A 42 11.64 43.52 40.78
N THR A 43 10.88 42.90 39.87
CA THR A 43 10.71 41.47 39.86
C THR A 43 12.11 40.93 39.61
N MET A 44 12.83 40.60 40.68
CA MET A 44 13.97 39.72 40.57
C MET A 44 13.42 38.41 40.03
N VAL A 45 13.45 38.26 38.70
CA VAL A 45 13.14 37.01 38.03
C VAL A 45 14.25 36.08 38.49
N ALA A 46 13.99 35.33 39.56
CA ALA A 46 14.81 34.19 39.90
C ALA A 46 14.89 33.36 38.62
N GLU A 47 16.10 33.27 38.03
CA GLU A 47 16.31 32.50 36.82
C GLU A 47 15.79 31.08 37.09
N ASN A 48 14.82 30.64 36.30
CA ASN A 48 14.24 29.32 36.47
C ASN A 48 15.37 28.28 36.36
N PRO A 49 15.69 27.54 37.43
CA PRO A 49 16.86 26.65 37.45
C PRO A 49 16.73 25.49 36.46
N PHE A 50 15.55 25.27 35.90
CA PHE A 50 15.28 24.25 34.89
C PHE A 50 15.31 24.79 33.46
N LYS A 51 15.48 26.10 33.24
CA LYS A 51 15.37 26.71 31.90
C LYS A 51 16.33 26.06 30.91
N GLU A 52 17.61 25.93 31.27
CA GLU A 52 18.61 25.29 30.42
C GLU A 52 18.28 23.82 30.13
N GLU A 53 17.72 23.10 31.10
CA GLU A 53 17.34 21.70 30.92
C GLU A 53 16.12 21.54 30.00
N PHE A 54 15.12 22.41 30.12
CA PHE A 54 13.99 22.47 29.18
C PHE A 54 14.42 22.89 27.78
N GLU A 55 15.44 23.75 27.63
CA GLU A 55 16.01 24.11 26.34
C GLU A 55 16.64 22.89 25.65
N LYS A 56 17.38 22.05 26.39
CA LYS A 56 17.89 20.78 25.86
C LYS A 56 16.77 19.84 25.42
N TYR A 57 15.72 19.68 26.22
CA TYR A 57 14.57 18.84 25.84
C TYR A 57 13.85 19.35 24.60
N ARG A 58 13.66 20.67 24.51
CA ARG A 58 13.09 21.32 23.32
C ARG A 58 13.93 21.01 22.09
N ASP A 59 15.24 21.20 22.17
CA ASP A 59 16.13 21.03 21.01
C ASP A 59 16.18 19.56 20.56
N HIS A 60 16.22 18.61 21.51
CA HIS A 60 16.12 17.19 21.22
C HIS A 60 14.79 16.80 20.53
N LEU A 61 13.66 17.30 21.03
CA LEU A 61 12.35 17.03 20.43
C LEU A 61 12.21 17.66 19.04
N ASN A 62 12.74 18.86 18.84
CA ASN A 62 12.75 19.54 17.54
C ASN A 62 13.57 18.76 16.53
N GLU A 63 14.78 18.32 16.88
CA GLU A 63 15.63 17.52 15.99
C GLU A 63 14.95 16.21 15.59
N MET A 64 14.34 15.50 16.56
CA MET A 64 13.58 14.27 16.29
C MET A 64 12.36 14.54 15.39
N ASN A 65 11.66 15.65 15.60
CA ASN A 65 10.52 16.03 14.76
C ASN A 65 10.95 16.40 13.34
N ASP A 66 12.02 17.16 13.17
CA ASP A 66 12.56 17.52 11.86
C ASP A 66 13.00 16.28 11.09
N LYS A 67 13.64 15.33 11.76
CA LYS A 67 13.99 14.02 11.20
C LYS A 67 12.76 13.23 10.77
N ARG A 68 11.72 13.18 11.61
CA ARG A 68 10.43 12.55 11.28
C ARG A 68 9.81 13.17 10.04
N GLU A 69 9.79 14.49 9.91
CA GLU A 69 9.21 15.19 8.75
C GLU A 69 10.00 14.92 7.46
N ARG A 70 11.34 14.82 7.53
CA ARG A 70 12.15 14.38 6.38
C ARG A 70 11.84 12.95 5.96
N LEU A 71 11.66 12.03 6.91
CA LEU A 71 11.25 10.65 6.64
C LEU A 71 9.85 10.56 6.03
N VAL A 72 8.87 11.32 6.53
CA VAL A 72 7.51 11.35 5.95
C VAL A 72 7.56 11.79 4.48
N LYS A 73 8.35 12.81 4.16
CA LYS A 73 8.53 13.28 2.77
C LYS A 73 9.18 12.20 1.90
N ALA A 74 10.28 11.59 2.36
CA ALA A 74 10.94 10.51 1.63
C ALA A 74 10.03 9.29 1.43
N SER A 75 9.25 8.91 2.46
CA SER A 75 8.25 7.84 2.40
C SER A 75 7.21 8.12 1.33
N ARG A 76 6.71 9.35 1.24
CA ARG A 76 5.72 9.75 0.24
C ARG A 76 6.28 9.63 -1.18
N ASP A 77 7.54 10.02 -1.39
CA ASP A 77 8.22 9.87 -2.67
C ASP A 77 8.36 8.38 -3.06
N VAL A 78 8.71 7.51 -2.09
CA VAL A 78 8.75 6.05 -2.32
C VAL A 78 7.37 5.52 -2.68
N THR A 79 6.32 5.85 -1.94
CA THR A 79 4.95 5.43 -2.24
C THR A 79 4.53 5.84 -3.65
N GLN A 80 4.75 7.11 -4.02
CA GLN A 80 4.33 7.62 -5.32
C GLN A 80 5.02 6.91 -6.49
N ASN A 81 6.32 6.63 -6.37
CA ASN A 81 7.05 6.00 -7.47
C ASN A 81 6.87 4.48 -7.48
N SER A 82 6.67 3.83 -6.33
CA SER A 82 6.28 2.41 -6.25
C SER A 82 4.93 2.16 -6.93
N LYS A 83 3.94 3.07 -6.74
CA LYS A 83 2.67 3.04 -7.49
C LYS A 83 2.86 3.10 -8.99
N LYS A 84 3.78 3.94 -9.48
CA LYS A 84 4.07 4.01 -10.92
C LYS A 84 4.61 2.69 -11.46
N VAL A 85 5.48 2.01 -10.69
CA VAL A 85 5.96 0.66 -11.04
C VAL A 85 4.79 -0.32 -11.11
N ILE A 86 3.91 -0.34 -10.12
CA ILE A 86 2.71 -1.21 -10.10
C ILE A 86 1.85 -0.94 -11.33
N PHE A 87 1.53 0.33 -11.63
CA PHE A 87 0.77 0.70 -12.83
C PHE A 87 1.47 0.30 -14.12
N GLN A 88 2.80 0.36 -14.18
CA GLN A 88 3.56 -0.09 -15.33
C GLN A 88 3.45 -1.61 -15.50
N VAL A 89 3.55 -2.40 -14.43
CA VAL A 89 3.37 -3.86 -14.45
C VAL A 89 1.96 -4.25 -14.92
N HIS A 90 0.92 -3.50 -14.56
CA HIS A 90 -0.45 -3.75 -15.06
C HIS A 90 -0.64 -3.56 -16.55
N ARG A 91 0.33 -2.95 -17.26
CA ARG A 91 0.28 -2.79 -18.72
C ARG A 91 0.81 -3.99 -19.49
N ILE A 92 1.23 -5.05 -18.78
CA ILE A 92 1.60 -6.31 -19.42
C ILE A 92 0.43 -6.76 -20.30
N GLY A 93 0.78 -7.26 -21.47
CA GLY A 93 -0.10 -7.92 -22.42
C GLY A 93 0.72 -8.92 -23.22
N LYS A 94 0.02 -9.71 -24.03
CA LYS A 94 0.58 -10.87 -24.74
C LYS A 94 1.84 -10.58 -25.58
N HIS A 95 1.95 -9.37 -26.14
CA HIS A 95 3.02 -9.01 -27.08
C HIS A 95 4.07 -8.04 -26.54
N ASN A 96 3.86 -7.48 -25.34
CA ASN A 96 4.74 -6.42 -24.79
C ASN A 96 5.34 -6.79 -23.42
N GLN A 97 5.06 -7.99 -22.90
CA GLN A 97 5.44 -8.40 -21.54
C GLN A 97 6.91 -8.12 -21.23
N GLN A 98 7.84 -8.56 -22.08
CA GLN A 98 9.27 -8.36 -21.82
C GLN A 98 9.66 -6.88 -21.74
N THR A 99 9.15 -6.05 -22.65
CA THR A 99 9.42 -4.61 -22.68
C THR A 99 8.87 -3.92 -21.42
N VAL A 100 7.65 -4.29 -21.01
CA VAL A 100 7.02 -3.76 -19.80
C VAL A 100 7.80 -4.14 -18.55
N LEU A 101 8.20 -5.41 -18.43
CA LEU A 101 8.97 -5.93 -17.30
C LEU A 101 10.36 -5.28 -17.21
N ASN A 102 11.06 -5.13 -18.34
CA ASN A 102 12.36 -4.45 -18.39
C ASN A 102 12.26 -2.99 -17.94
N GLN A 103 11.17 -2.29 -18.32
CA GLN A 103 10.96 -0.92 -17.87
C GLN A 103 10.64 -0.86 -16.37
N ALA A 104 9.74 -1.73 -15.89
CA ALA A 104 9.40 -1.79 -14.47
C ALA A 104 10.60 -2.14 -13.58
N GLU A 105 11.53 -2.98 -14.08
CA GLU A 105 12.79 -3.31 -13.40
C GLU A 105 13.71 -2.09 -13.27
N LYS A 106 13.86 -1.29 -14.33
CA LYS A 106 14.59 -0.02 -14.26
C LYS A 106 13.92 0.97 -13.31
N ASP A 107 12.59 1.04 -13.36
CA ASP A 107 11.83 1.97 -12.53
C ASP A 107 11.96 1.61 -11.03
N ILE A 108 11.87 0.32 -10.66
CA ILE A 108 12.03 -0.10 -9.26
C ILE A 108 13.48 0.06 -8.78
N GLU A 109 14.47 -0.12 -9.64
CA GLU A 109 15.87 0.20 -9.34
C GLU A 109 16.05 1.71 -9.09
N GLY A 110 15.39 2.55 -9.89
CA GLY A 110 15.30 3.99 -9.66
C GLY A 110 14.69 4.34 -8.30
N VAL A 111 13.56 3.70 -7.94
CA VAL A 111 12.94 3.87 -6.61
C VAL A 111 13.91 3.50 -5.50
N THR A 112 14.61 2.38 -5.66
CA THR A 112 15.59 1.87 -4.70
C THR A 112 16.75 2.84 -4.49
N THR A 113 17.38 3.27 -5.59
CA THR A 113 18.60 4.10 -5.58
C THR A 113 18.33 5.57 -5.25
N GLN A 114 17.18 6.13 -5.64
CA GLN A 114 16.88 7.56 -5.50
C GLN A 114 15.99 7.89 -4.30
N HIS A 115 15.08 6.99 -3.90
CA HIS A 115 14.08 7.29 -2.88
C HIS A 115 14.27 6.46 -1.61
N VAL A 116 14.41 5.14 -1.71
CA VAL A 116 14.67 4.29 -0.54
C VAL A 116 16.00 4.65 0.12
N SER A 117 17.03 4.95 -0.68
CA SER A 117 18.33 5.42 -0.17
C SER A 117 18.25 6.66 0.73
N ARG A 118 17.26 7.55 0.51
CA ARG A 118 17.05 8.74 1.37
C ARG A 118 16.52 8.34 2.75
N ILE A 119 15.62 7.35 2.81
CA ILE A 119 15.14 6.78 4.08
C ILE A 119 16.31 6.11 4.81
N THR A 120 17.10 5.30 4.09
CA THR A 120 18.30 4.66 4.65
C THR A 120 19.26 5.69 5.26
N LYS A 121 19.58 6.76 4.53
CA LYS A 121 20.48 7.83 5.00
C LYS A 121 19.95 8.56 6.22
N GLU A 122 18.65 8.90 6.25
CA GLU A 122 18.06 9.55 7.42
C GLU A 122 18.07 8.63 8.65
N LEU A 123 17.96 7.31 8.48
CA LEU A 123 17.98 6.35 9.59
C LEU A 123 19.39 5.95 10.05
N GLN A 124 20.45 6.26 9.29
CA GLN A 124 21.83 5.99 9.68
C GLN A 124 22.18 6.65 11.02
N GLY A 125 22.96 5.94 11.85
CA GLY A 125 23.43 6.45 13.14
C GLY A 125 22.34 6.53 14.23
N SER A 126 21.12 6.06 13.96
CA SER A 126 19.99 6.08 14.91
C SER A 126 19.43 4.69 15.17
N ASP A 127 20.33 3.72 15.40
CA ASP A 127 19.98 2.32 15.65
C ASP A 127 19.04 2.16 16.86
N ASN A 128 19.14 3.02 17.88
CA ASN A 128 18.24 3.01 19.04
C ASN A 128 16.85 3.64 18.79
N ASP A 129 16.67 4.41 17.70
CA ASP A 129 15.45 5.21 17.47
C ASP A 129 14.71 4.87 16.18
N SER A 130 15.24 3.94 15.37
CA SER A 130 14.62 3.54 14.10
C SER A 130 13.19 3.01 14.27
N TRP A 131 12.88 2.39 15.42
CA TRP A 131 11.53 1.92 15.76
C TRP A 131 10.58 3.09 16.11
N LYS A 132 11.07 4.16 16.75
CA LYS A 132 10.27 5.35 17.10
C LYS A 132 9.77 6.07 15.85
N LEU A 133 10.60 6.06 14.80
CA LEU A 133 10.31 6.71 13.52
C LEU A 133 9.64 5.77 12.51
N ARG A 134 9.39 4.48 12.85
CA ARG A 134 8.81 3.48 11.92
C ARG A 134 7.55 3.97 11.23
N ARG A 135 6.64 4.60 11.98
CA ARG A 135 5.37 5.12 11.46
C ARG A 135 5.56 6.19 10.37
N ALA A 136 6.70 6.87 10.32
CA ALA A 136 6.98 7.90 9.34
C ALA A 136 7.31 7.34 7.95
N TYR A 137 7.90 6.14 7.88
CA TYR A 137 8.39 5.55 6.62
C TYR A 137 7.73 4.22 6.24
N SER A 138 7.08 3.54 7.19
CA SER A 138 6.42 2.24 6.97
C SER A 138 5.46 2.25 5.77
N PRO A 139 4.59 3.27 5.55
CA PRO A 139 3.73 3.30 4.37
C PRO A 139 4.49 3.26 3.04
N GLY A 140 5.65 3.92 2.96
CA GLY A 140 6.51 3.88 1.77
C GLY A 140 7.16 2.50 1.58
N MET A 141 7.58 1.86 2.67
CA MET A 141 8.19 0.53 2.60
C MET A 141 7.19 -0.58 2.24
N GLN A 142 5.96 -0.52 2.75
CA GLN A 142 4.91 -1.46 2.38
C GLN A 142 4.61 -1.39 0.87
N GLU A 143 4.44 -0.18 0.33
CA GLU A 143 4.20 0.02 -1.11
C GLU A 143 5.41 -0.40 -1.96
N TYR A 144 6.64 -0.18 -1.48
CA TYR A 144 7.85 -0.66 -2.15
C TYR A 144 7.91 -2.19 -2.21
N VAL A 145 7.56 -2.86 -1.10
CA VAL A 145 7.46 -4.33 -1.04
C VAL A 145 6.43 -4.82 -2.05
N GLU A 146 5.24 -4.23 -2.07
CA GLU A 146 4.18 -4.56 -3.02
C GLU A 146 4.66 -4.43 -4.48
N ALA A 147 5.28 -3.29 -4.82
CA ALA A 147 5.81 -3.05 -6.17
C ALA A 147 6.92 -4.04 -6.57
N ALA A 148 7.83 -4.35 -5.66
CA ALA A 148 8.92 -5.28 -5.94
C ALA A 148 8.42 -6.72 -6.06
N THR A 149 7.46 -7.12 -5.23
CA THR A 149 6.92 -8.49 -5.21
C THR A 149 5.98 -8.75 -6.37
N VAL A 150 5.16 -7.78 -6.80
CA VAL A 150 4.32 -7.94 -8.01
C VAL A 150 5.18 -8.07 -9.26
N LEU A 151 6.26 -7.28 -9.36
CA LEU A 151 7.22 -7.37 -10.45
C LEU A 151 7.90 -8.74 -10.47
N GLU A 152 8.41 -9.21 -9.33
CA GLU A 152 9.06 -10.52 -9.22
C GLU A 152 8.10 -11.65 -9.63
N PHE A 153 6.86 -11.61 -9.12
CA PHE A 153 5.84 -12.59 -9.48
C PHE A 153 5.58 -12.60 -10.99
N CYS A 154 5.46 -11.44 -11.65
CA CYS A 154 5.27 -11.39 -13.10
C CYS A 154 6.49 -11.88 -13.91
N LYS A 155 7.69 -11.88 -13.32
CA LYS A 155 8.91 -12.40 -13.97
C LYS A 155 9.09 -13.90 -13.78
N THR A 156 8.86 -14.40 -12.56
CA THR A 156 9.28 -15.75 -12.16
C THR A 156 8.12 -16.64 -11.71
N GLY A 157 6.94 -16.07 -11.45
CA GLY A 157 5.81 -16.77 -10.85
C GLY A 157 6.00 -17.08 -9.36
N THR A 158 7.02 -16.49 -8.71
CA THR A 158 7.36 -16.79 -7.31
C THR A 158 7.28 -15.55 -6.42
N LEU A 159 7.24 -15.76 -5.11
CA LEU A 159 7.25 -14.69 -4.12
C LEU A 159 8.69 -14.20 -3.88
N LEU A 160 8.93 -12.89 -4.03
CA LEU A 160 10.18 -12.28 -3.61
C LEU A 160 10.32 -12.32 -2.08
N THR A 161 11.38 -12.96 -1.57
CA THR A 161 11.55 -13.11 -0.12
C THR A 161 12.04 -11.81 0.55
N LEU A 162 11.76 -11.67 1.85
CA LEU A 162 12.30 -10.58 2.66
C LEU A 162 13.84 -10.57 2.68
N ALA A 163 14.47 -11.75 2.65
CA ALA A 163 15.93 -11.86 2.61
C ALA A 163 16.48 -11.28 1.30
N ASP A 164 15.87 -11.62 0.17
CA ASP A 164 16.29 -11.11 -1.15
C ASP A 164 16.09 -9.59 -1.25
N LEU A 165 14.97 -9.07 -0.75
CA LEU A 165 14.74 -7.62 -0.66
C LEU A 165 15.82 -6.92 0.17
N ASN A 166 16.12 -7.44 1.37
CA ASN A 166 17.14 -6.86 2.23
C ASN A 166 18.56 -6.98 1.63
N ASN A 167 18.84 -8.04 0.87
CA ASN A 167 20.09 -8.18 0.13
C ASN A 167 20.22 -7.10 -0.96
N ARG A 168 19.12 -6.75 -1.65
CA ARG A 168 19.10 -5.62 -2.61
C ARG A 168 19.42 -4.29 -1.91
N LEU A 169 18.85 -4.06 -0.72
CA LEU A 169 19.05 -2.81 0.03
C LEU A 169 20.43 -2.70 0.71
N THR A 170 21.08 -3.83 0.99
CA THR A 170 22.43 -3.84 1.59
C THR A 170 23.44 -3.09 0.71
N LYS A 171 23.25 -3.12 -0.63
CA LYS A 171 24.07 -2.39 -1.60
C LYS A 171 23.97 -0.86 -1.47
N LEU A 172 22.94 -0.34 -0.81
CA LEU A 172 22.74 1.09 -0.59
C LEU A 172 23.44 1.61 0.68
N SER A 173 23.88 0.70 1.56
CA SER A 173 24.44 1.06 2.86
C SER A 173 25.96 1.16 2.77
N ASP A 174 26.55 2.08 3.53
CA ASP A 174 28.00 2.17 3.69
C ASP A 174 28.49 0.92 4.44
N PRO A 175 29.55 0.22 3.97
CA PRO A 175 30.13 -0.93 4.65
C PRO A 175 30.48 -0.72 6.13
N SER A 176 30.73 0.53 6.53
CA SER A 176 31.04 0.92 7.92
C SER A 176 29.80 1.07 8.81
N THR A 177 28.60 1.02 8.24
CA THR A 177 27.33 1.21 8.94
C THR A 177 26.46 -0.03 8.90
N ARG A 178 25.64 -0.22 9.94
CA ARG A 178 24.62 -1.28 9.92
C ARG A 178 23.64 -1.02 8.76
N PRO A 179 23.40 -1.99 7.87
CA PRO A 179 22.51 -1.77 6.75
C PRO A 179 21.06 -1.65 7.20
N PHE A 180 20.34 -0.72 6.58
CA PHE A 180 18.88 -0.64 6.73
C PHE A 180 18.24 -1.93 6.21
N LYS A 181 17.28 -2.45 6.96
CA LYS A 181 16.50 -3.64 6.60
C LYS A 181 15.01 -3.32 6.73
N ILE A 182 14.25 -3.79 5.75
CA ILE A 182 12.78 -3.81 5.82
C ILE A 182 12.38 -4.71 6.99
N ASN A 183 11.46 -4.22 7.81
CA ASN A 183 10.92 -4.97 8.94
C ASN A 183 9.98 -6.07 8.45
N LEU A 184 9.89 -7.16 9.22
CA LEU A 184 8.98 -8.26 8.92
C LEU A 184 7.52 -7.78 8.80
N SER A 185 7.06 -6.91 9.70
CA SER A 185 5.70 -6.37 9.64
C SER A 185 5.42 -5.57 8.37
N ASP A 186 6.36 -4.72 7.93
CA ASP A 186 6.19 -3.92 6.71
C ASP A 186 6.18 -4.83 5.46
N TYR A 187 6.97 -5.92 5.48
CA TYR A 187 6.94 -6.94 4.44
C TYR A 187 5.59 -7.66 4.38
N LEU A 188 5.11 -8.21 5.50
CA LEU A 188 3.86 -8.96 5.56
C LEU A 188 2.65 -8.10 5.15
N LEU A 189 2.61 -6.84 5.58
CA LEU A 189 1.55 -5.91 5.18
C LEU A 189 1.60 -5.58 3.68
N GLY A 190 2.79 -5.42 3.11
CA GLY A 190 2.97 -5.27 1.66
C GLY A 190 2.56 -6.52 0.87
N ILE A 191 2.81 -7.73 1.39
CA ILE A 191 2.28 -8.98 0.79
C ILE A 191 0.75 -9.02 0.87
N GLY A 192 0.15 -8.47 1.93
CA GLY A 192 -1.29 -8.28 2.01
C GLY A 192 -1.85 -7.52 0.81
N ASP A 193 -1.23 -6.39 0.46
CA ASP A 193 -1.63 -5.56 -0.67
C ASP A 193 -1.32 -6.17 -2.04
N LEU A 194 -0.19 -6.88 -2.17
CA LEU A 194 0.19 -7.62 -3.39
C LEU A 194 -0.97 -8.47 -3.91
N THR A 195 -1.72 -9.15 -3.04
CA THR A 195 -2.83 -10.01 -3.46
C THR A 195 -3.96 -9.27 -4.16
N GLY A 196 -4.17 -7.99 -3.82
CA GLY A 196 -5.11 -7.12 -4.51
C GLY A 196 -4.66 -6.77 -5.93
N GLU A 197 -3.35 -6.56 -6.13
CA GLU A 197 -2.79 -6.29 -7.46
C GLU A 197 -2.74 -7.57 -8.31
N LEU A 198 -2.44 -8.73 -7.71
CA LEU A 198 -2.53 -10.02 -8.40
C LEU A 198 -3.96 -10.34 -8.85
N MET A 199 -4.95 -10.03 -8.03
CA MET A 199 -6.36 -10.13 -8.43
C MET A 199 -6.67 -9.26 -9.64
N ARG A 200 -6.24 -7.99 -9.66
CA ARG A 200 -6.43 -7.11 -10.82
C ARG A 200 -5.77 -7.68 -12.08
N LEU A 201 -4.54 -8.20 -11.97
CA LEU A 201 -3.86 -8.87 -13.06
C LEU A 201 -4.65 -10.08 -13.56
N ALA A 202 -5.11 -10.95 -12.66
CA ALA A 202 -5.87 -12.14 -13.02
C ALA A 202 -7.16 -11.79 -13.76
N ILE A 203 -7.91 -10.78 -13.30
CA ILE A 203 -9.13 -10.32 -13.99
C ILE A 203 -8.80 -9.80 -15.39
N SER A 204 -7.70 -9.05 -15.56
CA SER A 204 -7.23 -8.62 -16.88
C SER A 204 -6.88 -9.81 -17.78
N ARG A 205 -6.20 -10.84 -17.24
CA ARG A 205 -5.84 -12.06 -18.00
C ARG A 205 -7.06 -12.85 -18.44
N VAL A 206 -8.07 -12.96 -17.56
CA VAL A 206 -9.36 -13.59 -17.92
C VAL A 206 -10.02 -12.82 -19.07
N ALA A 207 -10.01 -11.49 -19.04
CA ALA A 207 -10.57 -10.66 -20.12
C ALA A 207 -9.81 -10.82 -21.45
N ASP A 208 -8.49 -11.01 -21.39
CA ASP A 208 -7.62 -11.28 -22.54
C ASP A 208 -7.73 -12.73 -23.07
N GLY A 209 -8.53 -13.59 -22.42
CA GLY A 209 -8.68 -15.01 -22.76
C GLY A 209 -7.54 -15.91 -22.24
N GLU A 210 -6.63 -15.37 -21.42
CA GLU A 210 -5.48 -16.07 -20.82
C GLU A 210 -5.86 -16.74 -19.48
N VAL A 211 -6.87 -17.61 -19.51
CA VAL A 211 -7.45 -18.24 -18.31
C VAL A 211 -6.42 -19.05 -17.51
N GLU A 212 -5.49 -19.72 -18.17
CA GLU A 212 -4.46 -20.50 -17.48
C GLU A 212 -3.49 -19.64 -16.65
N VAL A 213 -3.21 -18.43 -17.12
CA VAL A 213 -2.42 -17.45 -16.35
C VAL A 213 -3.22 -17.00 -15.13
N ALA A 214 -4.52 -16.74 -15.30
CA ALA A 214 -5.40 -16.40 -14.18
C ALA A 214 -5.52 -17.53 -13.14
N ASN A 215 -5.58 -18.79 -13.57
CA ASN A 215 -5.55 -19.96 -12.68
C ASN A 215 -4.24 -20.05 -11.89
N THR A 216 -3.10 -19.76 -12.55
CA THR A 216 -1.79 -19.73 -11.88
C THR A 216 -1.76 -18.66 -10.78
N ILE A 217 -2.26 -17.46 -11.08
CA ILE A 217 -2.39 -16.38 -10.09
C ILE A 217 -3.33 -16.79 -8.96
N CYS A 218 -4.46 -17.42 -9.28
CA CYS A 218 -5.42 -17.91 -8.30
C CYS A 218 -4.80 -18.89 -7.31
N ASN A 219 -4.03 -19.86 -7.81
CA ASN A 219 -3.33 -20.84 -6.98
C ASN A 219 -2.32 -20.17 -6.06
N PHE A 220 -1.51 -19.25 -6.60
CA PHE A 220 -0.55 -18.50 -5.81
C PHE A 220 -1.21 -17.68 -4.68
N VAL A 221 -2.27 -16.94 -4.98
CA VAL A 221 -3.02 -16.16 -3.97
C VAL A 221 -3.67 -17.08 -2.94
N ARG A 222 -4.16 -18.26 -3.35
CA ARG A 222 -4.73 -19.25 -2.43
C ARG A 222 -3.69 -19.78 -1.46
N ASP A 223 -2.49 -20.09 -1.93
CA ASP A 223 -1.42 -20.60 -1.08
C ASP A 223 -0.89 -19.51 -0.12
N LEU A 224 -0.73 -18.27 -0.61
CA LEU A 224 -0.46 -17.12 0.26
C LEU A 224 -1.51 -16.94 1.36
N TYR A 225 -2.79 -17.05 1.02
CA TYR A 225 -3.88 -16.92 2.00
C TYR A 225 -3.81 -18.01 3.07
N LYS A 226 -3.52 -19.26 2.70
CA LYS A 226 -3.33 -20.36 3.66
C LYS A 226 -2.19 -20.08 4.62
N ASP A 227 -1.03 -19.72 4.09
CA ASP A 227 0.17 -19.48 4.89
C ASP A 227 0.00 -18.28 5.83
N LEU A 228 -0.54 -17.17 5.32
CA LEU A 228 -0.80 -15.98 6.11
C LEU A 228 -1.92 -16.17 7.14
N SER A 229 -2.84 -17.11 6.93
CA SER A 229 -3.85 -17.46 7.95
C SER A 229 -3.24 -18.09 9.20
N LEU A 230 -2.07 -18.70 9.08
CA LEU A 230 -1.30 -19.21 10.22
C LEU A 230 -0.52 -18.10 10.94
N VAL A 231 -0.08 -17.09 10.19
CA VAL A 231 0.80 -16.02 10.69
C VAL A 231 0.01 -14.83 11.26
N ALA A 232 -1.08 -14.41 10.61
CA ALA A 232 -1.83 -13.21 11.02
C ALA A 232 -2.30 -13.22 12.48
N PRO A 233 -2.76 -14.34 13.07
CA PRO A 233 -3.18 -14.37 14.47
C PRO A 233 -2.05 -14.12 15.48
N ILE A 234 -0.80 -14.46 15.13
CA ILE A 234 0.37 -14.35 16.02
C ILE A 234 1.15 -13.04 15.83
N MET A 235 0.74 -12.19 14.88
CA MET A 235 1.38 -10.90 14.66
C MET A 235 1.01 -9.91 15.77
N ASP A 236 1.99 -9.10 16.19
CA ASP A 236 1.74 -7.93 17.04
C ASP A 236 0.91 -6.89 16.29
N ASP A 237 -0.04 -6.26 16.97
CA ASP A 237 -0.94 -5.23 16.40
C ASP A 237 -1.62 -5.71 15.09
N ASN A 238 -2.17 -6.93 15.12
CA ASN A 238 -2.72 -7.62 13.95
C ASN A 238 -3.99 -6.98 13.34
N TYR A 239 -4.48 -5.85 13.85
CA TYR A 239 -5.67 -5.19 13.35
C TYR A 239 -5.59 -4.87 11.85
N GLU A 240 -4.44 -4.32 11.42
CA GLU A 240 -4.22 -4.00 10.01
C GLU A 240 -4.13 -5.28 9.18
N MET A 241 -3.38 -6.28 9.66
CA MET A 241 -3.24 -7.57 8.98
C MET A 241 -4.58 -8.29 8.81
N ASN A 242 -5.45 -8.28 9.83
CA ASN A 242 -6.77 -8.90 9.76
C ASN A 242 -7.62 -8.28 8.64
N LYS A 243 -7.57 -6.95 8.46
CA LYS A 243 -8.22 -6.29 7.32
C LYS A 243 -7.63 -6.69 5.97
N LYS A 244 -6.30 -6.85 5.90
CA LYS A 244 -5.64 -7.36 4.70
C LYS A 244 -6.10 -8.79 4.40
N MET A 245 -6.22 -9.65 5.41
CA MET A 245 -6.72 -11.02 5.26
C MET A 245 -8.17 -11.07 4.76
N GLU A 246 -9.06 -10.22 5.28
CA GLU A 246 -10.43 -10.08 4.78
C GLU A 246 -10.44 -9.66 3.30
N THR A 247 -9.62 -8.67 2.95
CA THR A 247 -9.51 -8.16 1.58
C THR A 247 -8.89 -9.22 0.63
N MET A 248 -7.92 -9.99 1.12
CA MET A 248 -7.27 -11.07 0.38
C MET A 248 -8.26 -12.19 0.07
N LEU A 249 -9.11 -12.58 1.03
CA LEU A 249 -10.16 -13.57 0.79
C LEU A 249 -11.14 -13.09 -0.28
N GLN A 250 -11.57 -11.82 -0.22
CA GLN A 250 -12.43 -11.23 -1.26
C GLN A 250 -11.74 -11.21 -2.63
N SER A 251 -10.43 -10.97 -2.65
CA SER A 251 -9.61 -10.98 -3.85
C SER A 251 -9.55 -12.39 -4.46
N LEU A 252 -9.29 -13.40 -3.65
CA LEU A 252 -9.28 -14.81 -4.05
C LEU A 252 -10.63 -15.23 -4.66
N VAL A 253 -11.74 -14.94 -3.95
CA VAL A 253 -13.10 -15.27 -4.42
C VAL A 253 -13.41 -14.61 -5.77
N LYS A 254 -12.95 -13.38 -6.00
CA LYS A 254 -13.14 -12.71 -7.30
C LYS A 254 -12.41 -13.43 -8.43
N ILE A 255 -11.17 -13.85 -8.19
CA ILE A 255 -10.39 -14.58 -9.20
C ILE A 255 -11.05 -15.93 -9.49
N GLU A 256 -11.42 -16.68 -8.45
CA GLU A 256 -12.08 -17.99 -8.58
C GLU A 256 -13.38 -17.89 -9.37
N ASN A 257 -14.23 -16.91 -9.04
CA ASN A 257 -15.49 -16.68 -9.75
C ASN A 257 -15.27 -16.31 -11.22
N ALA A 258 -14.24 -15.51 -11.53
CA ALA A 258 -13.92 -15.16 -12.91
C ALA A 258 -13.46 -16.38 -13.72
N CYS A 259 -12.58 -17.21 -13.16
CA CYS A 259 -12.11 -18.44 -13.79
C CYS A 259 -13.27 -19.45 -13.97
N TYR A 260 -14.11 -19.62 -12.95
CA TYR A 260 -15.30 -20.46 -12.98
C TYR A 260 -16.28 -20.02 -14.08
N ALA A 261 -16.60 -18.73 -14.15
CA ALA A 261 -17.54 -18.20 -15.14
C ALA A 261 -17.08 -18.47 -16.58
N VAL A 262 -15.78 -18.32 -16.86
CA VAL A 262 -15.24 -18.64 -18.19
C VAL A 262 -15.27 -20.15 -18.46
N ARG A 263 -14.96 -20.98 -17.45
CA ARG A 263 -15.00 -22.45 -17.60
C ARG A 263 -16.40 -22.97 -17.93
N VAL A 264 -17.43 -22.46 -17.24
CA VAL A 264 -18.83 -22.84 -17.49
C VAL A 264 -19.27 -22.42 -18.89
N ARG A 265 -19.06 -21.16 -19.26
CA ARG A 265 -19.39 -20.67 -20.61
C ARG A 265 -18.66 -21.45 -21.70
N GLY A 266 -17.37 -21.72 -21.51
CA GLY A 266 -16.59 -22.53 -22.45
C GLY A 266 -17.15 -23.95 -22.64
N SER A 267 -17.71 -24.55 -21.58
CA SER A 267 -18.36 -25.86 -21.67
C SER A 267 -19.71 -25.84 -22.41
N GLU A 268 -20.46 -24.74 -22.37
CA GLU A 268 -21.77 -24.62 -23.04
C GLU A 268 -21.62 -24.55 -24.58
N TYR A 269 -20.60 -23.86 -25.09
CA TYR A 269 -20.41 -23.70 -26.55
C TYR A 269 -19.70 -24.87 -27.24
N ILE A 270 -18.95 -25.69 -26.50
CA ILE A 270 -18.30 -26.89 -27.07
C ILE A 270 -19.36 -27.92 -27.49
N THR A 271 -20.45 -28.02 -26.75
CA THR A 271 -21.56 -28.94 -27.07
C THR A 271 -22.35 -28.51 -28.29
N ASP A 272 -22.49 -27.21 -28.54
CA ASP A 272 -23.26 -26.69 -29.67
C ASP A 272 -22.51 -26.79 -31.00
N ALA A 273 -21.20 -26.53 -31.01
CA ALA A 273 -20.38 -26.64 -32.23
C ALA A 273 -20.26 -28.10 -32.72
N GLN A 274 -20.24 -29.07 -31.80
CA GLN A 274 -20.31 -30.49 -32.14
C GLN A 274 -21.75 -30.88 -32.51
N GLY A 275 -22.76 -30.32 -31.84
CA GLY A 275 -24.18 -30.55 -32.15
C GLY A 275 -24.61 -30.06 -33.55
N GLU A 276 -24.09 -28.92 -34.01
CA GLU A 276 -24.34 -28.43 -35.39
C GLU A 276 -23.65 -29.30 -36.45
N GLN A 277 -22.44 -29.79 -36.17
CA GLN A 277 -21.74 -30.67 -37.10
C GLN A 277 -22.44 -32.04 -37.25
N TYR A 278 -23.04 -32.56 -36.17
CA TYR A 278 -23.87 -33.78 -36.20
C TYR A 278 -25.24 -33.56 -36.84
N ARG A 279 -25.87 -32.38 -36.69
CA ARG A 279 -27.13 -32.04 -37.40
C ARG A 279 -26.94 -31.89 -38.90
N TYR A 280 -25.79 -31.40 -39.35
CA TYR A 280 -25.47 -31.31 -40.78
C TYR A 280 -25.13 -32.66 -41.42
N THR A 281 -24.55 -33.59 -40.68
CA THR A 281 -24.25 -34.94 -41.20
C THR A 281 -25.51 -35.81 -41.30
N LEU A 282 -26.40 -35.76 -40.31
CA LEU A 282 -27.68 -36.49 -40.37
C LEU A 282 -28.63 -35.96 -41.47
N ALA A 283 -28.57 -34.67 -41.80
CA ALA A 283 -29.39 -34.10 -42.88
C ALA A 283 -28.91 -34.50 -44.29
N LEU A 284 -27.66 -34.96 -44.46
CA LEU A 284 -27.11 -35.41 -45.74
C LEU A 284 -27.28 -36.92 -45.95
N ASP A 285 -27.53 -37.68 -44.89
CA ASP A 285 -27.78 -39.14 -44.96
C ASP A 285 -29.27 -39.48 -45.19
N GLU A 286 -30.19 -38.51 -45.10
CA GLU A 286 -31.63 -38.70 -45.38
C GLU A 286 -32.07 -38.29 -46.81
N GLU A 287 -31.15 -37.78 -47.65
CA GLU A 287 -31.43 -37.46 -49.07
C GLU A 287 -30.81 -38.47 -50.07
N GLY A 288 -30.42 -39.66 -49.60
CA GLY A 288 -29.87 -40.76 -50.42
C GLY A 288 -30.86 -41.88 -50.73
#